data_AF-A0ABD2RGX9-F1
#
_entry.id   AF-A0ABD2RGX9-F1
#
_cell.length_a   1.000
_cell.length_b   1.000
_cell.length_c   1.000
_cell.angle_alpha   90.00
_cell.angle_beta   90.00
_cell.angle_gamma   90.00
#
_symmetry.space_group_name_H-M   'P 1'
#
loop_
_entity.id
_entity.type
_entity.pdbx_description
1 polymer ?
#
loop_
_entity_poly.entity_id
_entity_poly.type
_entity_poly.pdbx_seq_one_letter_code
_entity_poly.pdbx_strand_id
1 'polypeptide(L)'
;TNKKKKVVDNMGICISSASFEIQPVDFGNENVVHYEDYNINRYKQVIGSVFSQQGNKGINQDSAILYQGYGVENGVFGGVFDGHGENGQIVSKFVMNKLPSLLLKLTFSLPKIFSVKQNVMRRNFNKWKKACWSSFMVMDRDIKSLEKLDSSFSGTTAVVAIRQDDDLIIANLGDSRAVLGRKTEEGVIEAVQLTTDLTPSLTCKTLLFIILT
;
A
#
# COMPACT_ATOMS: atom_id res chain seq x y z
N THR A 1 -5.51 -51.75 40.54
CA THR A 1 -4.91 -51.83 39.18
C THR A 1 -5.32 -50.59 38.39
N ASN A 2 -4.55 -49.51 38.51
CA ASN A 2 -4.81 -48.25 37.81
C ASN A 2 -4.36 -48.33 36.35
N LYS A 3 -5.31 -48.39 35.41
CA LYS A 3 -5.04 -48.29 33.98
C LYS A 3 -5.11 -46.83 33.54
N LYS A 4 -3.95 -46.28 33.17
CA LYS A 4 -3.79 -45.02 32.43
C LYS A 4 -4.53 -45.13 31.08
N LYS A 5 -5.45 -44.21 30.78
CA LYS A 5 -5.94 -43.99 29.41
C LYS A 5 -5.11 -42.88 28.76
N LYS A 6 -4.44 -43.24 27.65
CA LYS A 6 -3.80 -42.35 26.69
C LYS A 6 -4.84 -41.35 26.16
N VAL A 7 -4.54 -40.05 26.23
CA VAL A 7 -5.16 -39.05 25.37
C VAL A 7 -4.35 -39.05 24.07
N VAL A 8 -5.05 -39.22 22.95
CA VAL A 8 -4.50 -39.17 21.60
C VAL A 8 -4.68 -37.75 21.13
N ASP A 9 -3.58 -37.03 20.91
CA ASP A 9 -3.59 -35.73 20.25
C ASP A 9 -3.92 -35.95 18.76
N ASN A 10 -5.15 -35.63 18.38
CA ASN A 10 -5.53 -35.52 16.97
C ASN A 10 -4.99 -34.18 16.45
N MET A 11 -4.08 -34.27 15.47
CA MET A 11 -3.61 -33.16 14.65
C MET A 11 -4.81 -32.42 14.04
N GLY A 12 -5.04 -31.19 14.51
CA GLY A 12 -5.96 -30.25 13.89
C GLY A 12 -5.36 -29.72 12.59
N ILE A 13 -5.93 -30.17 11.47
CA ILE A 13 -5.72 -29.59 10.14
C ILE A 13 -6.21 -28.13 10.18
N CYS A 14 -5.29 -27.16 10.14
CA CYS A 14 -5.66 -25.74 9.99
C CYS A 14 -6.09 -25.49 8.54
N ILE A 15 -7.40 -25.56 8.29
CA ILE A 15 -8.04 -24.92 7.15
C ILE A 15 -8.11 -23.43 7.47
N SER A 16 -7.28 -22.62 6.80
CA SER A 16 -7.41 -21.17 6.81
C SER A 16 -8.57 -20.77 5.92
N SER A 17 -9.75 -20.67 6.50
CA SER A 17 -10.92 -20.05 5.88
C SER A 17 -10.67 -18.55 5.75
N ALA A 18 -10.66 -18.02 4.53
CA ALA A 18 -10.66 -16.59 4.28
C ALA A 18 -12.00 -15.99 4.73
N SER A 19 -12.04 -15.36 5.90
CA SER A 19 -13.18 -14.60 6.38
C SER A 19 -13.19 -13.23 5.70
N PHE A 20 -14.14 -13.08 4.76
CA PHE A 20 -14.42 -11.84 4.05
C PHE A 20 -15.35 -10.95 4.88
N GLU A 21 -14.91 -10.51 6.06
CA GLU A 21 -15.61 -9.52 6.88
C GLU A 21 -14.59 -8.60 7.53
N ILE A 22 -14.40 -7.42 6.93
CA ILE A 22 -13.57 -6.36 7.50
C ILE A 22 -14.42 -5.70 8.59
N GLN A 23 -14.26 -6.17 9.82
CA GLN A 23 -14.55 -5.37 11.01
C GLN A 23 -13.78 -4.03 10.87
N PRO A 24 -14.37 -2.88 11.22
CA PRO A 24 -13.64 -1.62 11.24
C PRO A 24 -12.56 -1.75 12.30
N VAL A 25 -11.36 -2.13 11.89
CA VAL A 25 -10.18 -2.02 12.74
C VAL A 25 -9.98 -0.53 12.87
N ASP A 26 -10.32 -0.01 14.04
CA ASP A 26 -10.09 1.37 14.43
C ASP A 26 -8.58 1.62 14.30
N PHE A 27 -8.16 2.22 13.18
CA PHE A 27 -6.78 2.62 12.94
C PHE A 27 -6.52 3.80 13.86
N GLY A 28 -6.20 3.48 15.11
CA GLY A 28 -5.99 4.41 16.21
C GLY A 28 -5.01 5.53 15.85
N ASN A 29 -5.21 6.65 16.53
CA ASN A 29 -4.50 7.92 16.39
C ASN A 29 -3.03 7.80 15.99
N GLU A 30 -2.73 8.45 14.86
CA GLU A 30 -1.64 9.41 14.65
C GLU A 30 -0.41 9.20 15.53
N ASN A 31 0.67 8.67 14.94
CA ASN A 31 2.07 9.10 15.13
C ASN A 31 3.13 7.99 15.22
N VAL A 32 2.87 6.70 15.01
CA VAL A 32 3.80 5.72 14.41
C VAL A 32 3.06 4.38 14.38
N VAL A 33 3.02 3.68 13.26
CA VAL A 33 2.65 2.26 13.25
C VAL A 33 3.87 1.40 12.96
N HIS A 34 4.30 0.63 13.95
CA HIS A 34 5.33 -0.40 13.83
C HIS A 34 4.64 -1.74 13.53
N TYR A 35 5.07 -2.43 12.47
CA TYR A 35 4.61 -3.77 12.16
C TYR A 35 5.76 -4.77 12.36
N GLU A 36 5.49 -5.82 13.12
CA GLU A 36 6.45 -6.85 13.52
C GLU A 36 6.27 -8.11 12.66
N ASP A 37 7.36 -8.62 12.08
CA ASP A 37 7.38 -9.95 11.44
C ASP A 37 8.20 -10.93 12.31
N TYR A 38 7.69 -12.15 12.47
CA TYR A 38 8.28 -13.20 13.30
C TYR A 38 9.05 -14.19 12.42
N ASN A 39 10.35 -13.96 12.27
CA ASN A 39 11.21 -14.89 11.53
C ASN A 39 11.52 -16.16 12.36
N ILE A 40 11.76 -17.30 11.70
CA ILE A 40 12.00 -18.66 12.26
C ILE A 40 13.13 -18.69 13.32
N ASN A 41 13.98 -17.66 13.37
CA ASN A 41 15.06 -17.49 14.34
C ASN A 41 14.77 -16.53 15.52
N ARG A 42 13.52 -16.14 15.79
CA ARG A 42 13.13 -15.26 16.93
C ARG A 42 13.84 -13.88 16.98
N TYR A 43 14.39 -13.39 15.86
CA TYR A 43 14.85 -12.01 15.78
C TYR A 43 13.75 -11.15 15.14
N LYS A 44 13.25 -10.17 15.92
CA LYS A 44 12.30 -9.15 15.47
C LYS A 44 12.95 -8.31 14.37
N GLN A 45 12.45 -8.39 13.13
CA GLN A 45 12.93 -7.50 12.07
C GLN A 45 11.84 -6.49 11.72
N VAL A 46 12.03 -5.25 12.15
CA VAL A 46 11.20 -4.12 11.72
C VAL A 46 11.56 -3.82 10.26
N ILE A 47 10.63 -4.09 9.34
CA ILE A 47 10.85 -3.88 7.89
C ILE A 47 10.38 -2.50 7.40
N GLY A 48 9.86 -1.64 8.29
CA GLY A 48 9.52 -0.25 8.00
C GLY A 48 8.79 0.46 9.13
N SER A 49 8.66 1.78 9.01
CA SER A 49 7.84 2.62 9.89
C SER A 49 7.14 3.70 9.07
N VAL A 50 6.04 4.21 9.61
CA VAL A 50 5.30 5.33 9.03
C VAL A 50 5.06 6.37 10.12
N PHE A 51 5.26 7.64 9.79
CA PHE A 51 5.09 8.77 10.70
C PHE A 51 4.43 9.92 9.96
N SER A 52 3.41 10.53 10.57
CA SER A 52 2.80 11.78 10.11
C SER A 52 2.80 12.73 11.30
N GLN A 53 3.06 14.00 11.07
CA GLN A 53 3.10 15.01 12.13
C GLN A 53 2.40 16.27 11.68
N GLN A 54 1.53 16.78 12.55
CA GLN A 54 0.90 18.08 12.33
C GLN A 54 1.95 19.19 12.38
N GLY A 55 2.04 19.98 11.31
CA GLY A 55 2.83 21.21 11.29
C GLY A 55 2.06 22.43 11.81
N ASN A 56 2.53 23.62 11.44
CA ASN A 56 1.95 24.89 11.92
C ASN A 56 0.74 25.39 11.09
N LYS A 57 0.27 24.62 10.11
CA LYS A 57 -0.73 25.04 9.10
C LYS A 57 -2.19 24.74 9.47
N GLY A 58 -2.47 24.46 10.75
CA GLY A 58 -3.79 24.02 11.20
C GLY A 58 -3.87 22.50 11.29
N ILE A 59 -5.07 21.94 11.09
CA ILE A 59 -5.34 20.49 11.20
C ILE A 59 -4.41 19.73 10.23
N ASN A 60 -3.85 18.60 10.69
CA ASN A 60 -3.07 17.73 9.82
C ASN A 60 -3.99 17.10 8.75
N GLN A 61 -3.72 17.40 7.48
CA GLN A 61 -4.45 16.84 6.36
C GLN A 61 -3.73 15.65 5.73
N ASP A 62 -2.51 15.35 6.18
CA ASP A 62 -1.72 14.23 5.69
C ASP A 62 -2.17 12.91 6.32
N SER A 63 -2.20 11.87 5.49
CA SER A 63 -2.42 10.49 5.93
C SER A 63 -1.32 9.60 5.38
N ALA A 64 -0.93 8.59 6.14
CA ALA A 64 0.07 7.64 5.70
C ALA A 64 -0.20 6.26 6.29
N ILE A 65 0.14 5.22 5.54
CA ILE A 65 -0.09 3.82 5.92
C ILE A 65 1.11 2.97 5.53
N LEU A 66 1.40 1.96 6.35
CA LEU A 66 2.28 0.85 6.05
C LEU A 66 1.50 -0.43 6.35
N TYR A 67 1.57 -1.43 5.49
CA TYR A 67 0.88 -2.70 5.64
C TYR A 67 1.79 -3.83 5.19
N GLN A 68 2.10 -4.75 6.11
CA GLN A 68 2.91 -5.95 5.84
C GLN A 68 1.99 -7.14 5.54
N GLY A 69 2.50 -8.16 4.85
CA GLY A 69 1.67 -9.26 4.34
C GLY A 69 0.70 -8.83 3.23
N TYR A 70 1.04 -7.79 2.47
CA TYR A 70 0.16 -7.26 1.42
C TYR A 70 0.05 -8.21 0.24
N GLY A 71 -1.09 -8.92 0.11
CA GLY A 71 -1.41 -9.76 -1.04
C GLY A 71 -0.62 -11.07 -1.14
N VAL A 72 0.61 -11.11 -0.62
CA VAL A 72 1.50 -12.28 -0.47
C VAL A 72 2.18 -12.20 0.91
N GLU A 73 2.72 -13.33 1.40
CA GLU A 73 3.30 -13.46 2.75
C GLU A 73 4.33 -12.37 3.07
N ASN A 74 5.29 -12.12 2.17
CA ASN A 74 6.33 -11.10 2.33
C ASN A 74 5.97 -9.75 1.67
N GLY A 75 4.70 -9.55 1.31
CA GLY A 75 4.26 -8.37 0.59
C GLY A 75 4.22 -7.14 1.48
N VAL A 76 4.48 -5.96 0.92
CA VAL A 76 4.38 -4.69 1.64
C VAL A 76 3.60 -3.68 0.82
N PHE A 77 2.75 -2.89 1.47
CA PHE A 77 2.13 -1.70 0.91
C PHE A 77 2.46 -0.50 1.79
N GLY A 78 3.05 0.53 1.22
CA GLY A 78 3.26 1.83 1.84
C GLY A 78 2.54 2.90 1.04
N GLY A 79 1.94 3.89 1.70
CA GLY A 79 1.28 4.99 1.03
C GLY A 79 1.37 6.29 1.82
N VAL A 80 1.56 7.40 1.13
CA VAL A 80 1.48 8.77 1.65
C VAL A 80 0.47 9.55 0.83
N PHE A 81 -0.38 10.30 1.52
CA PHE A 81 -1.51 11.03 0.97
C PHE A 81 -1.53 12.43 1.58
N ASP A 82 -1.11 13.43 0.82
CA ASP A 82 -1.13 14.84 1.22
C ASP A 82 -2.51 15.40 0.89
N GLY A 83 -3.32 15.64 1.92
CA GLY A 83 -4.68 16.16 1.78
C GLY A 83 -4.69 17.69 1.66
N HIS A 84 -5.57 18.24 0.82
CA HIS A 84 -5.72 19.68 0.67
C HIS A 84 -7.18 20.10 0.47
N GLY A 85 -7.43 21.39 0.65
CA GLY A 85 -8.77 21.96 0.61
C GLY A 85 -9.49 21.87 1.96
N GLU A 86 -10.74 22.30 2.03
CA GLU A 86 -11.50 22.38 3.28
C GLU A 86 -11.63 21.01 3.99
N ASN A 87 -11.72 19.94 3.21
CA ASN A 87 -11.93 18.58 3.70
C ASN A 87 -10.75 17.64 3.35
N GLY A 88 -9.55 18.17 3.12
CA GLY A 88 -8.37 17.40 2.72
C GLY A 88 -8.06 16.21 3.64
N GLN A 89 -8.20 16.39 4.95
CA GLN A 89 -8.06 15.34 5.97
C GLN A 89 -9.06 14.19 5.82
N ILE A 90 -10.26 14.46 5.30
CA ILE A 90 -11.29 13.44 5.08
C ILE A 90 -10.96 12.67 3.80
N VAL A 91 -10.56 13.39 2.74
CA VAL A 91 -10.21 12.78 1.45
C VAL A 91 -8.95 11.91 1.58
N SER A 92 -7.90 12.40 2.25
CA SER A 92 -6.66 11.63 2.45
C SER A 92 -6.91 10.36 3.27
N LYS A 93 -7.67 10.44 4.38
CA LYS A 93 -8.06 9.28 5.20
C LYS A 93 -8.95 8.30 4.40
N PHE A 94 -9.87 8.79 3.58
CA PHE A 94 -10.71 7.95 2.73
C PHE A 94 -9.88 7.16 1.71
N VAL A 95 -8.96 7.81 1.00
CA VAL A 95 -8.09 7.16 0.02
C VAL A 95 -7.16 6.17 0.72
N MET A 96 -6.53 6.56 1.83
CA MET A 96 -5.67 5.68 2.64
C MET A 96 -6.37 4.37 3.03
N ASN A 97 -7.62 4.45 3.48
CA ASN A 97 -8.37 3.27 3.94
C ASN A 97 -8.87 2.37 2.80
N LYS A 98 -9.28 2.96 1.67
CA LYS A 98 -9.95 2.21 0.60
C LYS A 98 -9.02 1.74 -0.52
N LEU A 99 -8.00 2.53 -0.86
CA LEU A 99 -7.10 2.25 -1.98
C LEU A 99 -6.38 0.88 -1.88
N PRO A 100 -5.86 0.43 -0.72
CA PRO A 100 -5.14 -0.84 -0.64
C PRO A 100 -6.03 -2.04 -0.98
N SER A 101 -7.25 -2.10 -0.46
CA SER A 101 -8.16 -3.22 -0.73
C SER A 101 -8.63 -3.23 -2.19
N LEU A 102 -8.85 -2.05 -2.76
CA LEU A 102 -9.25 -1.91 -4.16
C LEU A 102 -8.15 -2.36 -5.12
N LEU A 103 -6.90 -1.99 -4.84
CA LEU A 103 -5.72 -2.45 -5.59
C LEU A 103 -5.61 -3.98 -5.60
N LEU A 104 -5.73 -4.65 -4.45
CA LEU A 104 -5.71 -6.12 -4.40
C LEU A 104 -6.89 -6.72 -5.17
N LYS A 105 -8.11 -6.21 -4.96
CA LYS A 105 -9.32 -6.69 -5.63
C LYS A 105 -9.16 -6.66 -7.15
N LEU A 106 -8.73 -5.52 -7.70
CA LEU A 106 -8.54 -5.35 -9.14
C LEU A 106 -7.35 -6.16 -9.65
N THR A 107 -6.28 -6.29 -8.87
CA THR A 107 -5.14 -7.13 -9.23
C THR A 107 -5.54 -8.61 -9.28
N PHE A 108 -6.28 -9.14 -8.32
CA PHE A 108 -6.67 -10.56 -8.29
C PHE A 108 -7.83 -10.91 -9.24
N SER A 109 -8.64 -9.93 -9.62
CA SER A 109 -9.70 -10.10 -10.61
C SER A 109 -9.17 -10.17 -12.06
N LEU A 110 -7.91 -9.80 -12.29
CA LEU A 110 -7.28 -9.92 -13.60
C LEU A 110 -6.81 -11.38 -13.85
N PRO A 111 -7.05 -11.95 -15.05
CA PRO A 111 -6.76 -13.35 -15.33
C PRO A 111 -5.29 -13.72 -15.07
N LYS A 112 -5.06 -14.85 -14.38
CA LYS A 112 -3.73 -15.46 -14.26
C LYS A 112 -3.35 -16.09 -15.60
N ILE A 113 -2.35 -15.55 -16.30
CA ILE A 113 -1.88 -16.09 -17.58
C ILE A 113 -0.52 -16.78 -17.35
N PHE A 114 -0.50 -18.12 -17.46
CA PHE A 114 0.70 -18.96 -17.31
C PHE A 114 1.53 -18.99 -18.62
N SER A 115 2.68 -18.31 -18.70
CA SER A 115 3.70 -18.57 -19.75
C SER A 115 5.01 -17.75 -19.61
N VAL A 116 6.15 -18.42 -19.86
CA VAL A 116 7.54 -17.98 -20.15
C VAL A 116 8.06 -16.69 -19.47
N LYS A 117 9.12 -16.81 -18.66
CA LYS A 117 9.75 -15.77 -17.79
C LYS A 117 9.80 -14.33 -18.32
N GLN A 118 10.27 -14.06 -19.54
CA GLN A 118 10.33 -12.67 -20.07
C GLN A 118 8.94 -12.03 -20.26
N ASN A 119 7.94 -12.83 -20.65
CA ASN A 119 6.58 -12.34 -20.75
C ASN A 119 5.93 -12.18 -19.37
N VAL A 120 6.41 -12.86 -18.33
CA VAL A 120 5.85 -12.75 -16.96
C VAL A 120 6.08 -11.35 -16.38
N MET A 121 7.31 -10.84 -16.45
CA MET A 121 7.64 -9.49 -15.93
C MET A 121 6.81 -8.39 -16.60
N ARG A 122 6.77 -8.37 -17.94
CA ARG A 122 5.97 -7.40 -18.71
C ARG A 122 4.46 -7.53 -18.44
N ARG A 123 3.99 -8.73 -18.11
CA ARG A 123 2.58 -8.97 -17.73
C ARG A 123 2.27 -8.51 -16.31
N ASN A 124 3.16 -8.78 -15.34
CA ASN A 124 3.03 -8.27 -13.97
C ASN A 124 2.99 -6.74 -13.98
N PHE A 125 3.85 -6.12 -14.80
CA PHE A 125 3.79 -4.68 -15.06
C PHE A 125 2.44 -4.21 -15.58
N ASN A 126 1.95 -4.81 -16.66
CA ASN A 126 0.66 -4.42 -17.23
C ASN A 126 -0.51 -4.66 -16.26
N LYS A 127 -0.42 -5.70 -15.43
CA LYS A 127 -1.41 -6.05 -14.42
C LYS A 127 -1.50 -4.97 -13.34
N TRP A 128 -0.37 -4.65 -12.71
CA TRP A 128 -0.30 -3.61 -11.68
C TRP A 128 -0.60 -2.23 -12.24
N LYS A 129 -0.11 -1.89 -13.44
CA LYS A 129 -0.45 -0.65 -14.15
C LYS A 129 -1.96 -0.51 -14.33
N LYS A 130 -2.64 -1.55 -14.82
CA LYS A 130 -4.10 -1.54 -15.01
C LYS A 130 -4.83 -1.44 -13.68
N ALA A 131 -4.41 -2.21 -12.68
CA ALA A 131 -5.02 -2.22 -11.36
C ALA A 131 -4.93 -0.83 -10.72
N CYS A 132 -3.74 -0.23 -10.68
CA CYS A 132 -3.56 1.10 -10.12
C CYS A 132 -4.36 2.15 -10.89
N TRP A 133 -4.25 2.21 -12.22
CA TRP A 133 -5.02 3.16 -13.02
C TRP A 133 -6.53 3.07 -12.73
N SER A 134 -7.04 1.84 -12.67
CA SER A 134 -8.46 1.58 -12.41
C SER A 134 -8.84 1.93 -10.97
N SER A 135 -7.98 1.63 -10.00
CA SER A 135 -8.19 2.00 -8.60
C SER A 135 -8.25 3.51 -8.42
N PHE A 136 -7.32 4.27 -9.01
CA PHE A 136 -7.33 5.74 -8.94
C PHE A 136 -8.59 6.34 -9.57
N MET A 137 -9.03 5.83 -10.73
CA MET A 137 -10.29 6.28 -11.34
C MET A 137 -11.52 5.99 -10.47
N VAL A 138 -11.56 4.82 -9.82
CA VAL A 138 -12.65 4.46 -8.91
C VAL A 138 -12.62 5.35 -7.66
N MET A 139 -11.43 5.62 -7.09
CA MET A 139 -11.29 6.56 -5.96
C MET A 139 -11.78 7.96 -6.32
N ASP A 140 -11.40 8.49 -7.49
CA ASP A 140 -11.86 9.81 -7.95
C ASP A 140 -13.40 9.88 -8.06
N ARG A 141 -14.04 8.82 -8.58
CA ARG A 141 -15.51 8.74 -8.65
C ARG A 141 -16.15 8.62 -7.26
N ASP A 142 -15.56 7.78 -6.40
CA ASP A 142 -16.09 7.56 -5.06
C ASP A 142 -16.01 8.85 -4.24
N ILE A 143 -14.91 9.60 -4.31
CA ILE A 143 -14.75 10.91 -3.65
C ILE A 143 -15.82 11.89 -4.12
N LYS A 144 -16.08 11.98 -5.44
CA LYS A 144 -17.14 12.83 -6.01
C LYS A 144 -18.54 12.44 -5.56
N SER A 145 -18.76 11.17 -5.21
CA SER A 145 -20.04 10.66 -4.72
C SER A 145 -20.28 10.89 -3.22
N LEU A 146 -19.30 11.40 -2.49
CA LEU A 146 -19.46 11.72 -1.07
C LEU A 146 -20.34 12.97 -0.91
N GLU A 147 -21.65 12.76 -0.76
CA GLU A 147 -22.69 13.82 -0.67
C GLU A 147 -22.43 14.88 0.40
N LYS A 148 -21.61 14.58 1.42
CA LYS A 148 -21.29 15.49 2.53
C LYS A 148 -19.99 16.29 2.34
N LEU A 149 -19.29 16.08 1.24
CA LEU A 149 -18.02 16.73 0.95
C LEU A 149 -18.25 17.71 -0.21
N ASP A 150 -17.94 18.99 -0.01
CA ASP A 150 -17.68 19.85 -1.17
C ASP A 150 -16.35 19.40 -1.80
N SER A 151 -16.44 18.33 -2.58
CA SER A 151 -15.33 17.71 -3.30
C SER A 151 -14.82 18.60 -4.44
N SER A 152 -15.53 19.69 -4.75
CA SER A 152 -15.12 20.65 -5.79
C SER A 152 -13.79 21.34 -5.45
N PHE A 153 -13.45 21.45 -4.17
CA PHE A 153 -12.25 22.15 -3.69
C PHE A 153 -11.39 21.34 -2.72
N SER A 154 -11.72 20.06 -2.50
CA SER A 154 -10.95 19.18 -1.60
C SER A 154 -10.36 18.00 -2.36
N GLY A 155 -9.14 17.62 -2.04
CA GLY A 155 -8.41 16.58 -2.75
C GLY A 155 -7.28 16.00 -1.93
N THR A 156 -6.58 15.04 -2.51
CA THR A 156 -5.34 14.50 -1.93
C THR A 156 -4.39 14.02 -3.02
N THR A 157 -3.09 14.08 -2.76
CA THR A 157 -2.09 13.35 -3.53
C THR A 157 -2.13 11.86 -3.16
N ALA A 158 -1.41 11.04 -3.92
CA ALA A 158 -1.14 9.67 -3.53
C ALA A 158 0.18 9.20 -4.13
N VAL A 159 1.14 8.89 -3.29
CA VAL A 159 2.32 8.09 -3.67
C VAL A 159 2.29 6.78 -2.91
N VAL A 160 2.29 5.67 -3.63
CA VAL A 160 2.23 4.33 -3.04
C VAL A 160 3.39 3.47 -3.54
N ALA A 161 3.92 2.67 -2.62
CA ALA A 161 4.94 1.67 -2.87
C ALA A 161 4.38 0.29 -2.52
N ILE A 162 4.43 -0.65 -3.45
CA ILE A 162 3.91 -2.00 -3.30
C ILE A 162 5.05 -2.95 -3.57
N ARG A 163 5.48 -3.69 -2.56
CA ARG A 163 6.44 -4.79 -2.73
C ARG A 163 5.69 -6.11 -2.82
N GLN A 164 5.98 -6.88 -3.85
CA GLN A 164 5.50 -8.25 -4.06
C GLN A 164 6.72 -9.12 -4.37
N ASP A 165 7.18 -9.89 -3.39
CA ASP A 165 8.41 -10.67 -3.51
C ASP A 165 9.61 -9.77 -3.90
N ASP A 166 10.12 -9.94 -5.12
CA ASP A 166 11.23 -9.16 -5.70
C ASP A 166 10.74 -7.92 -6.47
N ASP A 167 9.45 -7.83 -6.81
CA ASP A 167 8.88 -6.69 -7.55
C ASP A 167 8.55 -5.54 -6.58
N LEU A 168 9.08 -4.33 -6.86
CA LEU A 168 8.70 -3.07 -6.21
C LEU A 168 7.96 -2.18 -7.21
N ILE A 169 6.66 -2.00 -6.99
CA ILE A 169 5.77 -1.16 -7.78
C ILE A 169 5.59 0.20 -7.11
N ILE A 170 5.85 1.28 -7.83
CA ILE A 170 5.57 2.65 -7.40
C ILE A 170 4.48 3.25 -8.27
N ALA A 171 3.46 3.84 -7.64
CA ALA A 171 2.44 4.63 -8.34
C ALA A 171 2.34 6.02 -7.70
N ASN A 172 2.43 7.06 -8.53
CA ASN A 172 2.36 8.46 -8.08
C ASN A 172 1.25 9.25 -8.79
N LEU A 173 0.47 9.98 -8.00
CA LEU A 173 -0.52 10.96 -8.43
C LEU A 173 -0.43 12.20 -7.54
N GLY A 174 0.25 13.23 -8.02
CA GLY A 174 0.47 14.48 -7.30
C GLY A 174 1.95 14.81 -7.18
N ASP A 175 2.27 15.71 -6.26
CA ASP A 175 3.60 16.25 -6.00
C ASP A 175 4.29 15.64 -4.77
N SER A 176 3.67 14.65 -4.11
CA SER A 176 4.39 13.78 -3.18
C SER A 176 5.43 12.92 -3.91
N ARG A 177 6.45 12.44 -3.19
CA ARG A 177 7.63 11.81 -3.81
C ARG A 177 8.07 10.52 -3.11
N ALA A 178 8.43 9.52 -3.90
CA ALA A 178 9.16 8.33 -3.45
C ALA A 178 10.64 8.39 -3.87
N VAL A 179 11.53 8.09 -2.93
CA VAL A 179 12.97 8.03 -3.12
C VAL A 179 13.50 6.73 -2.50
N LEU A 180 14.29 5.97 -3.25
CA LEU A 180 14.94 4.76 -2.80
C LEU A 180 16.35 5.08 -2.29
N GLY A 181 16.63 4.73 -1.03
CA GLY A 181 18.00 4.65 -0.54
C GLY A 181 18.63 3.33 -1.01
N ARG A 182 19.64 3.40 -1.87
CA ARG A 182 20.41 2.23 -2.32
C ARG A 182 21.82 2.30 -1.75
N LYS A 183 22.29 1.19 -1.17
CA LYS A 183 23.70 1.05 -0.79
C LYS A 183 24.51 0.56 -2.00
N THR A 184 25.59 1.26 -2.35
CA THR A 184 26.51 0.86 -3.42
C THR A 184 27.43 -0.26 -2.95
N GLU A 185 28.20 -0.85 -3.88
CA GLU A 185 29.19 -1.89 -3.57
C GLU A 185 30.31 -1.35 -2.66
N GLU A 186 30.61 -0.05 -2.77
CA GLU A 186 31.56 0.70 -1.93
C GLU A 186 30.97 1.06 -0.56
N GLY A 187 29.70 0.71 -0.32
CA GLY A 187 29.02 0.94 0.94
C GLY A 187 28.43 2.35 1.12
N VAL A 188 28.44 3.18 0.09
CA VAL A 188 27.85 4.53 0.08
C VAL A 188 26.33 4.43 -0.06
N ILE A 189 25.57 5.29 0.61
CA ILE A 189 24.11 5.37 0.43
C ILE A 189 23.79 6.44 -0.61
N GLU A 190 23.15 6.03 -1.69
CA GLU A 190 22.68 6.90 -2.77
C GLU A 190 21.15 7.03 -2.75
N ALA A 191 20.66 8.22 -3.07
CA ALA A 191 19.24 8.50 -3.22
C ALA A 191 18.83 8.38 -4.69
N VAL A 192 17.94 7.43 -5.00
CA VAL A 192 17.40 7.22 -6.34
C VAL A 192 15.94 7.65 -6.34
N GLN A 193 15.63 8.75 -7.03
CA GLN A 193 14.26 9.23 -7.17
C GLN A 193 13.43 8.26 -8.01
N LEU A 194 12.31 7.78 -7.46
CA LEU A 194 11.42 6.82 -8.13
C LEU A 194 10.18 7.48 -8.75
N THR A 195 9.91 8.74 -8.43
CA THR A 195 8.73 9.44 -8.95
C THR A 195 9.08 10.84 -9.41
N THR A 196 8.35 11.35 -10.39
CA THR A 196 8.40 12.77 -10.76
C THR A 196 7.14 13.45 -10.23
N ASP A 197 7.32 14.58 -9.57
CA ASP A 197 6.22 15.39 -9.03
C ASP A 197 5.35 15.91 -10.17
N LEU A 198 4.04 15.72 -10.05
CA LEU A 198 3.06 16.22 -11.01
C LEU A 198 2.70 17.66 -10.65
N THR A 199 3.48 18.59 -11.16
CA THR A 199 3.23 20.04 -11.02
C THR A 199 2.47 20.58 -12.24
N PRO A 200 1.74 21.71 -12.13
CA PRO A 200 1.02 22.31 -13.25
C PRO A 200 1.89 22.66 -14.47
N SER A 201 3.19 22.89 -14.27
CA SER A 201 4.18 23.14 -15.32
C SER A 201 4.58 21.90 -16.12
N LEU A 202 4.27 20.69 -15.64
CA LEU A 202 4.58 19.45 -16.33
C LEU A 202 3.47 19.12 -17.33
N THR A 203 3.80 19.02 -18.63
CA THR A 203 2.82 18.86 -19.72
C THR A 203 2.15 17.48 -19.78
N CYS A 204 2.42 16.59 -18.82
CA CYS A 204 1.97 15.20 -18.83
C CYS A 204 1.11 14.90 -17.59
N LYS A 205 -0.22 14.87 -17.76
CA LYS A 205 -1.15 14.28 -16.79
C LYS A 205 -1.04 12.75 -16.85
N THR A 206 0.08 12.19 -16.40
CA THR A 206 0.33 10.75 -16.50
C THR A 206 0.66 10.20 -15.11
N LEU A 207 -0.18 9.28 -14.63
CA LEU A 207 0.15 8.38 -13.53
C LEU A 207 1.43 7.62 -13.89
N LEU A 208 2.51 7.87 -13.15
CA LEU A 208 3.78 7.20 -13.35
C LEU A 208 3.76 5.86 -12.61
N PHE A 209 4.05 4.79 -13.34
CA PHE A 209 4.21 3.44 -12.79
C PHE A 209 5.64 2.98 -13.02
N ILE A 210 6.37 2.70 -11.94
CA ILE A 210 7.69 2.08 -12.02
C ILE A 210 7.59 0.71 -11.35
N ILE A 211 8.07 -0.33 -12.04
CA ILE A 211 8.37 -1.62 -11.40
C ILE A 211 9.87 -1.79 -11.42
N LEU A 212 10.47 -1.89 -10.25
CA LEU A 212 11.83 -2.35 -10.04
C LEU A 212 11.77 -3.83 -9.69
N THR A 213 12.63 -4.65 -10.29
CA THR A 213 12.74 -6.09 -10.06
C THR A 213 14.18 -6.45 -9.77
#